data_AF-A0A444V2Y5-F1
#
_entry.id   AF-A0A444V2Y5-F1
#
_cell.length_a   1.000
_cell.length_b   1.000
_cell.length_c   1.000
_cell.angle_alpha   90.00
_cell.angle_beta   90.00
_cell.angle_gamma   90.00
#
_symmetry.space_group_name_H-M   'P 1'
#
loop_
_entity.id
_entity.type
_entity.pdbx_description
1 polymer ?
#
loop_
_entity_poly.entity_id
_entity_poly.type
_entity_poly.pdbx_seq_one_letter_code
_entity_poly.pdbx_strand_id
1 'polypeptide(L)'
;MEEIPVKVAVRIRPLLPKEILHNQQVCVRVVPNTQQVIMGKDRAFTFDFVFGQKSLQNELYVTCIKPLVLSLIEGYNVTVFAYGQTGSGKTYTIGGGHVGEC
;
A
#
# COMPACT_ATOMS: atom_id res chain seq x y z
N MET A 1 -19.73 -22.77 -4.96
CA MET A 1 -18.28 -22.51 -4.91
C MET A 1 -18.16 -21.08 -4.42
N GLU A 2 -17.60 -20.86 -3.24
CA GLU A 2 -17.50 -19.52 -2.65
C GLU A 2 -16.44 -18.73 -3.43
N GLU A 3 -16.84 -17.58 -3.99
CA GLU A 3 -15.94 -16.73 -4.77
C GLU A 3 -15.09 -15.89 -3.81
N ILE A 4 -13.77 -15.95 -3.95
CA ILE A 4 -12.85 -15.14 -3.13
C ILE A 4 -12.54 -13.86 -3.92
N PRO A 5 -13.02 -12.69 -3.50
CA PRO A 5 -12.79 -11.45 -4.23
C PRO A 5 -11.31 -11.02 -4.14
N VAL A 6 -10.87 -10.25 -5.14
CA VAL A 6 -9.56 -9.60 -5.11
C VAL A 6 -9.53 -8.59 -3.97
N LYS A 7 -8.52 -8.70 -3.10
CA LYS A 7 -8.27 -7.74 -2.02
C LYS A 7 -7.38 -6.59 -2.49
N VAL A 8 -7.73 -5.37 -2.09
CA VAL A 8 -7.03 -4.15 -2.48
C VAL A 8 -6.47 -3.44 -1.23
N ALA A 9 -5.16 -3.27 -1.21
CA ALA A 9 -4.46 -2.47 -0.22
C ALA A 9 -3.98 -1.15 -0.86
N VAL A 10 -4.30 -0.01 -0.23
CA VAL A 10 -3.74 1.29 -0.60
C VAL A 10 -2.62 1.68 0.35
N ARG A 11 -1.50 2.14 -0.20
CA ARG A 11 -0.36 2.62 0.56
C ARG A 11 0.01 4.04 0.16
N ILE A 12 -0.04 4.95 1.11
CA ILE A 12 0.32 6.35 0.91
C ILE A 12 1.78 6.52 1.35
N ARG A 13 2.67 6.90 0.43
CA ARG A 13 4.06 7.22 0.79
C ARG A 13 4.16 8.65 1.36
N PRO A 14 5.18 8.93 2.20
CA PRO A 14 5.51 10.31 2.57
C PRO A 14 5.90 11.12 1.33
N LEU A 15 5.81 12.45 1.45
CA LEU A 15 6.36 13.36 0.45
C LEU A 15 7.88 13.19 0.37
N LEU A 16 8.41 13.21 -0.85
CA LEU A 16 9.85 13.18 -1.10
C LEU A 16 10.46 14.55 -0.79
N PRO A 17 11.75 14.63 -0.41
CA PRO A 17 12.42 15.90 -0.16
C PRO A 17 12.29 16.91 -1.30
N LYS A 18 12.36 16.46 -2.56
CA LYS A 18 12.18 17.30 -3.75
C LYS A 18 10.75 17.87 -3.85
N GLU A 19 9.74 17.12 -3.44
CA GLU A 19 8.34 17.57 -3.45
C GLU A 19 8.11 18.64 -2.38
N ILE A 20 8.70 18.43 -1.20
CA ILE A 20 8.68 19.39 -0.09
C ILE A 20 9.39 20.69 -0.53
N LEU A 21 10.56 20.59 -1.16
CA LEU A 21 11.32 21.73 -1.67
C LEU A 21 10.56 22.53 -2.75
N HIS A 22 9.70 21.87 -3.52
CA HIS A 22 8.79 22.50 -4.48
C HIS A 22 7.42 22.88 -3.89
N ASN A 23 7.31 22.98 -2.56
CA ASN A 23 6.10 23.37 -1.83
C ASN A 23 4.85 22.52 -2.18
N GLN A 24 5.03 21.26 -2.60
CA GLN A 24 3.93 20.34 -2.82
C GLN A 24 3.26 19.99 -1.49
N GLN A 25 1.93 19.91 -1.50
CA GLN A 25 1.12 19.63 -0.32
C GLN A 25 0.55 18.21 -0.35
N VAL A 26 0.34 17.63 0.83
CA VAL A 26 -0.35 16.35 0.95
C VAL A 26 -1.81 16.51 0.52
N CYS A 27 -2.23 15.75 -0.50
CA CYS A 27 -3.59 15.80 -1.04
C CYS A 27 -4.44 14.56 -0.69
N VAL A 28 -3.89 13.60 0.06
CA VAL A 28 -4.59 12.39 0.49
C VAL A 28 -4.38 12.19 1.98
N ARG A 29 -5.46 11.94 2.72
CA ARG A 29 -5.43 11.65 4.16
C ARG A 29 -6.16 10.35 4.48
N VAL A 30 -5.67 9.63 5.48
CA VAL A 30 -6.34 8.44 6.04
C VAL A 30 -7.40 8.90 7.04
N VAL A 31 -8.57 8.28 7.02
CA VAL A 31 -9.59 8.47 8.05
C VAL A 31 -9.25 7.55 9.24
N PRO A 32 -8.97 8.09 10.44
CA PRO A 32 -8.54 7.28 11.58
C PRO A 32 -9.51 6.15 11.92
N ASN A 33 -8.98 4.97 12.28
CA ASN A 33 -9.75 3.79 12.67
C ASN A 33 -10.71 3.25 11.59
N THR A 34 -10.47 3.57 10.32
CA THR A 34 -11.27 3.08 9.18
C THR A 34 -10.36 2.65 8.03
N GLN A 35 -10.91 1.88 7.09
CA GLN A 35 -10.24 1.56 5.83
C GLN A 35 -10.58 2.56 4.71
N GLN A 36 -10.63 3.85 5.07
CA GLN A 36 -10.96 4.92 4.13
C GLN A 36 -9.84 5.95 3.98
N VAL A 37 -9.73 6.48 2.76
CA VAL A 37 -8.89 7.64 2.44
C VAL A 37 -9.75 8.74 1.83
N ILE A 38 -9.40 9.99 2.11
CA ILE A 38 -10.01 11.16 1.49
C ILE A 38 -8.97 11.84 0.61
N MET A 39 -9.28 11.98 -0.69
CA MET A 39 -8.48 12.71 -1.68
C MET A 39 -9.06 14.10 -1.93
N GLY A 40 -8.24 15.13 -1.72
CA GLY A 40 -8.67 16.52 -1.81
C GLY A 40 -9.59 16.90 -0.66
N LYS A 41 -10.71 17.56 -0.98
CA LYS A 41 -11.65 18.06 0.04
C LYS A 41 -12.57 16.95 0.56
N ASP A 42 -13.16 16.16 -0.35
CA ASP A 42 -14.37 15.38 -0.08
C ASP A 42 -14.45 14.01 -0.78
N ARG A 43 -13.50 13.65 -1.66
CA ARG A 43 -13.56 12.36 -2.38
C ARG A 43 -13.07 11.22 -1.49
N ALA A 44 -14.00 10.47 -0.91
CA ALA A 44 -13.71 9.31 -0.07
C ALA A 44 -13.63 8.01 -0.90
N PHE A 45 -12.67 7.17 -0.57
CA PHE A 45 -12.49 5.83 -1.15
C PHE A 45 -12.27 4.82 -0.03
N THR A 46 -12.90 3.65 -0.15
CA THR A 46 -12.78 2.54 0.81
C THR A 46 -11.99 1.40 0.17
N PHE A 47 -11.10 0.79 0.93
CA PHE A 47 -10.28 -0.35 0.51
C PHE A 47 -10.31 -1.47 1.57
N ASP A 48 -9.76 -2.63 1.27
CA ASP A 48 -9.62 -3.70 2.28
C ASP A 48 -8.57 -3.32 3.33
N PHE A 49 -7.51 -2.62 2.90
CA PHE A 49 -6.42 -2.17 3.76
C PHE A 49 -5.95 -0.76 3.39
N VAL A 50 -5.76 0.09 4.41
CA VAL A 50 -5.20 1.44 4.24
C VAL A 50 -3.93 1.60 5.06
N PHE A 51 -2.83 1.92 4.40
CA PHE A 51 -1.53 2.21 5.02
C PHE A 51 -1.16 3.67 4.81
N GLY A 52 -0.98 4.40 5.90
CA GLY A 52 -0.62 5.82 5.88
C GLY A 52 0.88 6.04 5.66
N GLN A 53 1.27 7.32 5.62
CA GLN A 53 2.66 7.74 5.39
C GLN A 53 3.66 7.23 6.45
N LYS A 54 3.16 6.90 7.64
CA LYS A 54 3.97 6.38 8.76
C LYS A 54 3.97 4.85 8.83
N SER A 55 3.20 4.18 7.97
CA SER A 55 3.08 2.72 8.02
C SER A 55 4.37 2.06 7.56
N LEU A 56 4.82 1.10 8.35
CA LEU A 56 6.08 0.39 8.13
C LEU A 56 5.90 -0.77 7.14
N GLN A 57 7.01 -1.20 6.52
CA GLN A 57 7.03 -2.40 5.66
C GLN A 57 6.47 -3.63 6.38
N ASN A 58 6.89 -3.83 7.63
CA ASN A 58 6.49 -4.99 8.43
C ASN A 58 4.98 -4.98 8.74
N GLU A 59 4.39 -3.81 9.02
CA GLU A 59 2.95 -3.69 9.29
C GLU A 59 2.15 -4.11 8.06
N LEU A 60 2.53 -3.63 6.87
CA LEU A 60 1.91 -4.04 5.62
C LEU A 60 2.05 -5.55 5.39
N TYR A 61 3.27 -6.08 5.54
CA TYR A 61 3.55 -7.50 5.35
C TYR A 61 2.70 -8.39 6.27
N VAL A 62 2.71 -8.12 7.59
CA VAL A 62 1.98 -8.92 8.58
C VAL A 62 0.48 -8.85 8.34
N THR A 63 -0.04 -7.68 7.96
CA THR A 63 -1.48 -7.44 7.84
C THR A 63 -2.08 -8.11 6.59
N CYS A 64 -1.49 -7.92 5.41
CA CYS A 64 -2.11 -8.35 4.15
C CYS A 64 -1.33 -9.39 3.35
N ILE A 65 -0.02 -9.56 3.59
CA ILE A 65 0.81 -10.48 2.79
C ILE A 65 1.00 -11.82 3.50
N LYS A 66 1.28 -11.82 4.80
CA LYS A 66 1.51 -13.03 5.59
C LYS A 66 0.37 -14.06 5.47
N PRO A 67 -0.93 -13.68 5.51
CA PRO A 67 -2.01 -14.64 5.31
C PRO A 67 -1.97 -15.31 3.94
N LEU A 68 -1.59 -14.56 2.89
CA LEU A 68 -1.48 -15.09 1.53
C LEU A 68 -0.30 -16.07 1.41
N VAL A 69 0.82 -15.81 2.09
CA VAL A 69 1.95 -16.75 2.15
C VAL A 69 1.54 -18.07 2.82
N LEU A 70 0.69 -18.02 3.84
CA LEU A 70 0.16 -19.24 4.46
C LEU A 70 -0.73 -20.02 3.49
N SER A 71 -1.63 -19.35 2.76
CA SER A 71 -2.44 -19.99 1.72
C SER A 71 -1.59 -20.59 0.59
N LEU A 72 -0.46 -19.95 0.24
CA LEU A 72 0.48 -20.52 -0.72
C LEU A 72 1.05 -21.87 -0.23
N ILE A 73 1.38 -21.97 1.06
CA ILE A 73 1.88 -23.22 1.67
C ILE A 73 0.80 -24.30 1.72
N GLU A 74 -0.47 -23.91 1.83
CA GLU A 74 -1.63 -24.82 1.76
C GLU A 74 -1.94 -25.31 0.33
N GLY A 75 -1.21 -24.83 -0.68
CA GLY A 75 -1.34 -25.26 -2.08
C GLY A 75 -2.21 -24.35 -2.95
N TYR A 76 -2.58 -23.16 -2.48
CA TYR A 76 -3.30 -22.18 -3.29
C TYR A 76 -2.35 -21.31 -4.12
N ASN A 77 -2.76 -21.00 -5.34
CA ASN A 77 -2.06 -20.01 -6.15
C ASN A 77 -2.34 -18.60 -5.62
N VAL A 78 -1.27 -17.84 -5.39
CA VAL A 78 -1.34 -16.47 -4.89
C VAL A 78 -0.61 -15.54 -5.85
N THR A 79 -1.19 -14.38 -6.12
CA THR A 79 -0.55 -13.31 -6.88
C THR A 79 -0.68 -12.01 -6.13
N VAL A 80 0.46 -11.32 -5.95
CA VAL A 80 0.52 -9.96 -5.39
C VAL A 80 1.27 -9.09 -6.39
N PHE A 81 0.67 -7.96 -6.76
CA PHE A 81 1.31 -6.98 -7.60
C PHE A 81 1.11 -5.58 -7.01
N ALA A 82 2.07 -4.70 -7.25
CA ALA A 82 1.97 -3.29 -6.88
C ALA A 82 1.58 -2.45 -8.10
N TYR A 83 0.59 -1.59 -7.94
CA TYR A 83 0.08 -0.70 -8.98
C TYR A 83 0.16 0.77 -8.55
N GLY A 84 0.36 1.67 -9.51
CA GLY A 84 0.43 3.12 -9.29
C GLY A 84 1.41 3.81 -10.23
N GLN A 85 1.44 5.15 -10.20
CA GLN A 85 2.31 5.96 -11.06
C GLN A 85 3.81 5.74 -10.80
N THR A 86 4.66 6.18 -11.73
CA THR A 86 6.11 6.23 -11.49
C THR A 86 6.43 7.10 -10.27
N GLY A 87 7.34 6.62 -9.42
CA GLY A 87 7.69 7.28 -8.15
C GLY A 87 6.68 7.07 -7.00
N SER A 88 5.64 6.26 -7.16
CA SER A 88 4.66 6.00 -6.07
C SER A 88 5.15 5.03 -4.98
N GLY A 89 6.28 4.36 -5.20
CA GLY A 89 6.84 3.40 -4.22
C GLY A 89 6.52 1.92 -4.48
N LYS A 90 6.11 1.54 -5.71
CA LYS A 90 5.88 0.12 -6.09
C LYS A 90 7.08 -0.77 -5.80
N THR A 91 8.25 -0.40 -6.32
CA THR A 91 9.51 -1.13 -6.15
C THR A 91 9.89 -1.26 -4.67
N TYR A 92 9.80 -0.16 -3.92
CA TYR A 92 10.03 -0.15 -2.48
C TYR A 92 9.07 -1.06 -1.72
N THR A 93 7.80 -1.15 -2.16
CA THR A 93 6.79 -1.99 -1.51
C THR A 93 7.06 -3.48 -1.72
N ILE A 94 7.41 -3.89 -2.94
CA ILE A 94 7.61 -5.31 -3.28
C ILE A 94 9.02 -5.81 -2.95
N GLY A 95 10.06 -5.08 -3.35
CA GLY A 95 11.46 -5.50 -3.20
C GLY A 95 12.16 -4.90 -1.98
N GLY A 96 11.50 -4.02 -1.22
CA GLY A 96 12.16 -3.24 -0.17
C GLY A 96 13.10 -2.16 -0.73
N GLY A 97 13.86 -1.53 0.16
CA GLY A 97 14.85 -0.49 -0.19
C GLY A 97 16.13 -1.02 -0.85
N HIS A 98 16.28 -2.34 -1.00
CA HIS A 98 17.49 -2.99 -1.51
C HIS A 98 17.39 -3.31 -3.01
N VAL A 99 17.12 -2.29 -3.83
CA VAL A 99 17.34 -2.41 -5.27
C VAL A 99 18.69 -1.78 -5.58
N GLY A 100 19.77 -2.54 -5.39
CA GLY A 100 21.12 -2.04 -5.69
C GLY A 100 22.33 -2.70 -5.03
N GLU A 101 22.22 -3.87 -4.38
CA GLU A 101 23.41 -4.65 -4.00
C GLU A 101 23.31 -6.05 -4.59
N CYS A 102 23.89 -6.20 -5.78
CA CYS A 102 24.43 -7.44 -6.32
C CYS A 102 25.87 -7.14 -6.73
#